data_AF-A0A453M768-F1
#
_entry.id   AF-A0A453M768-F1
#
_cell.length_a   1.000
_cell.length_b   1.000
_cell.length_c   1.000
_cell.angle_alpha   90.00
_cell.angle_beta   90.00
_cell.angle_gamma   90.00
#
_symmetry.space_group_name_H-M   'P 1'
#
loop_
_entity.id
_entity.type
_entity.pdbx_description
1 polymer ?
#
loop_
_entity_poly.entity_id
_entity_poly.type
_entity_poly.pdbx_seq_one_letter_code
_entity_poly.pdbx_strand_id
1 'polypeptide(L)'
;MAGRKGGDRKKAVTRSVKAGLQFPVGRIGRYLKKGRYAQRVGSGAPVYLAAVLEYLAAEVCTHLSCPRASLLLCSSRARQITDFASVCF
;
A
#
# COMPACT_ATOMS: atom_id res chain seq x y z
N MET A 1 -12.06 26.98 -22.02
CA MET A 1 -11.44 26.43 -20.80
C MET A 1 -12.51 25.72 -19.99
N ALA A 2 -12.54 24.38 -19.98
CA ALA A 2 -13.60 23.62 -19.31
C ALA A 2 -13.34 23.55 -17.80
N GLY A 3 -13.98 24.44 -17.04
CA GLY A 3 -14.06 24.36 -15.59
C GLY A 3 -14.88 23.14 -15.18
N ARG A 4 -14.24 22.13 -14.59
CA ARG A 4 -14.96 20.97 -14.04
C ARG A 4 -15.67 21.37 -12.76
N LYS A 5 -17.00 21.44 -12.89
CA LYS A 5 -18.06 21.56 -11.87
C LYS A 5 -17.64 21.00 -10.50
N GLY A 6 -17.37 21.89 -9.56
CA GLY A 6 -17.22 21.57 -8.15
C GLY A 6 -18.58 21.25 -7.53
N GLY A 7 -19.09 20.05 -7.78
CA GLY A 7 -20.18 19.48 -6.97
C GLY A 7 -19.65 19.05 -5.60
N ASP A 8 -20.53 18.98 -4.61
CA ASP A 8 -20.26 18.62 -3.22
C ASP A 8 -19.15 17.57 -3.09
N ARG A 9 -18.01 18.02 -2.55
CA ARG A 9 -16.85 17.16 -2.35
C ARG A 9 -17.20 16.16 -1.26
N LYS A 10 -17.70 14.98 -1.67
CA LYS A 10 -17.74 13.78 -0.83
C LYS A 10 -16.38 13.65 -0.14
N LYS A 11 -16.36 13.40 1.17
CA LYS A 11 -15.13 13.29 1.97
C LYS A 11 -14.11 12.47 1.19
N ALA A 12 -12.95 13.07 0.91
CA ALA A 12 -11.94 12.44 0.07
C ALA A 12 -11.39 11.21 0.79
N VAL A 13 -11.79 10.01 0.35
CA VAL A 13 -11.23 8.76 0.87
C VAL A 13 -9.78 8.67 0.44
N THR A 14 -8.87 8.47 1.40
CA THR A 14 -7.45 8.37 1.11
C THR A 14 -7.14 7.06 0.39
N ARG A 15 -6.10 7.06 -0.46
CA ARG A 15 -5.68 5.85 -1.19
C ARG A 15 -5.24 4.71 -0.25
N SER A 16 -4.75 5.04 0.94
CA SER A 16 -4.44 4.07 1.99
C SER A 16 -5.69 3.37 2.50
N VAL A 17 -6.75 4.13 2.83
CA VAL A 17 -8.04 3.57 3.27
C VAL A 17 -8.67 2.72 2.17
N LYS A 18 -8.57 3.13 0.90
CA LYS A 18 -9.07 2.34 -0.23
C LYS A 18 -8.29 1.03 -0.45
N ALA A 19 -6.99 1.02 -0.13
CA ALA A 19 -6.14 -0.16 -0.25
C ALA A 19 -6.14 -1.04 1.01
N GLY A 20 -6.78 -0.61 2.10
CA GLY A 20 -6.75 -1.33 3.38
C GLY A 20 -5.38 -1.33 4.07
N LEU A 21 -4.49 -0.41 3.70
CA LEU A 21 -3.13 -0.34 4.23
C LEU A 21 -3.02 0.71 5.34
N GLN A 22 -2.29 0.39 6.40
CA GLN A 22 -1.90 1.36 7.44
C GLN A 22 -0.87 2.35 6.92
N PHE A 23 0.00 1.91 6.00
CA PHE A 23 1.02 2.79 5.44
C PHE A 23 0.45 3.87 4.48
N PRO A 24 1.00 5.10 4.50
CA PRO A 24 0.49 6.21 3.70
C PRO A 24 0.90 6.13 2.21
N VAL A 25 0.11 5.42 1.40
CA VAL A 25 0.24 5.28 -0.07
C VAL A 25 0.41 6.63 -0.79
N GLY A 26 -0.38 7.64 -0.37
CA GLY A 26 -0.33 8.96 -0.98
C GLY A 26 1.00 9.69 -0.80
N ARG A 27 1.69 9.44 0.33
CA ARG A 27 3.00 10.03 0.64
C ARG A 27 4.10 9.33 -0.15
N ILE A 28 4.05 8.01 -0.23
CA ILE A 28 4.99 7.19 -1.03
C ILE A 28 4.94 7.62 -2.49
N GLY A 29 3.75 7.80 -3.06
CA GLY A 29 3.61 8.30 -4.44
C GLY A 29 4.21 9.69 -4.68
N ARG A 30 4.21 10.58 -3.68
CA ARG A 30 4.88 11.89 -3.77
C ARG A 30 6.40 11.74 -3.76
N TYR A 31 6.93 10.87 -2.91
CA TYR A 31 8.37 10.61 -2.86
C TYR A 31 8.90 9.94 -4.12
N LEU A 32 8.15 9.01 -4.72
CA LEU A 32 8.53 8.40 -6.00
C LEU A 32 8.66 9.43 -7.12
N LYS A 33 7.76 10.41 -7.16
CA LYS A 33 7.82 11.51 -8.14
C LYS A 33 8.95 12.49 -7.84
N LYS A 34 9.20 12.80 -6.57
CA LYS A 34 10.29 13.70 -6.15
C LYS A 34 11.67 13.09 -6.44
N GLY A 35 11.82 11.79 -6.25
CA GLY A 35 13.08 11.06 -6.49
C GLY A 35 13.39 10.79 -7.96
N ARG A 36 12.50 11.14 -8.90
CA ARG A 36 12.69 10.93 -10.36
C ARG A 36 13.09 9.49 -10.73
N TYR A 37 12.63 8.49 -9.98
CA TYR A 37 12.95 7.07 -10.21
C TYR A 37 12.44 6.53 -11.55
N ALA A 38 11.42 7.16 -12.13
CA ALA A 38 10.90 6.85 -13.46
C ALA A 38 10.25 8.09 -14.08
N GLN A 39 10.19 8.15 -15.41
CA GLN A 39 9.53 9.23 -16.14
C GLN A 39 8.01 9.27 -15.87
N ARG A 40 7.39 8.10 -15.65
CA ARG A 40 5.98 7.95 -15.28
C ARG A 40 5.84 6.91 -14.19
N VAL A 41 5.14 7.27 -13.11
CA VAL A 41 4.81 6.36 -12.00
C VAL A 41 3.35 5.96 -12.14
N GLY A 42 3.09 4.67 -12.36
CA GLY A 42 1.75 4.10 -12.44
C GLY A 42 0.98 4.24 -11.11
N SER A 43 -0.36 4.20 -11.16
CA SER A 43 -1.20 4.34 -9.96
C SER A 43 -1.03 3.22 -8.95
N GLY A 44 -0.65 2.02 -9.39
CA GLY A 44 -0.43 0.84 -8.54
C GLY A 44 0.96 0.77 -7.89
N ALA A 45 1.97 1.45 -8.44
CA ALA A 45 3.33 1.45 -7.89
C ALA A 45 3.42 1.89 -6.41
N PRO A 46 2.78 2.99 -5.97
CA PRO A 46 2.82 3.37 -4.55
C PRO A 46 1.99 2.45 -3.65
N VAL A 47 1.02 1.70 -4.19
CA VAL A 47 0.23 0.74 -3.41
C VAL A 47 1.05 -0.51 -3.15
N TYR A 48 1.73 -1.02 -4.18
CA TYR A 48 2.61 -2.17 -4.06
C TYR A 48 3.74 -1.94 -3.05
N LEU A 49 4.44 -0.80 -3.15
CA LEU A 49 5.48 -0.47 -2.18
C LEU A 49 4.96 -0.32 -0.75
N ALA A 50 3.78 0.28 -0.57
CA ALA A 50 3.17 0.39 0.76
C ALA A 50 2.85 -0.99 1.35
N ALA A 51 2.34 -1.92 0.54
CA ALA A 51 2.02 -3.28 0.98
C ALA A 51 3.27 -4.06 1.39
N VAL A 52 4.36 -3.97 0.62
CA VAL A 52 5.63 -4.64 0.95
C VAL A 52 6.23 -4.07 2.25
N LEU A 53 6.23 -2.75 2.42
CA LEU A 53 6.73 -2.13 3.65
C LEU A 53 5.88 -2.51 4.87
N GLU A 54 4.55 -2.60 4.71
CA GLU A 54 3.65 -3.04 5.77
C GLU A 54 3.90 -4.49 6.17
N TYR A 55 4.08 -5.36 5.18
CA TYR A 55 4.42 -6.75 5.41
C TYR A 55 5.72 -6.91 6.20
N LEU A 56 6.79 -6.26 5.75
CA LEU A 56 8.09 -6.34 6.44
C LEU A 56 8.03 -5.75 7.86
N ALA A 57 7.33 -4.63 8.05
CA ALA A 57 7.16 -4.04 9.38
C ALA A 57 6.38 -4.97 10.31
N ALA A 58 5.34 -5.63 9.79
CA ALA A 58 4.58 -6.62 10.55
C ALA A 58 5.46 -7.80 10.94
N GLU A 59 6.27 -8.36 10.02
CA GLU A 59 7.19 -9.45 10.32
C GLU A 59 8.25 -9.08 11.36
N VAL A 60 8.92 -7.93 11.20
CA VAL A 60 9.97 -7.49 12.11
C VAL A 60 9.42 -7.17 13.50
N CYS A 61 8.25 -6.52 13.58
CA CYS A 61 7.58 -6.21 14.85
C CYS A 61 7.07 -7.48 15.54
N THR A 62 6.56 -8.46 14.77
CA THR A 62 6.10 -9.74 15.33
C THR A 62 7.24 -10.64 15.76
N HIS A 63 8.42 -10.56 15.15
CA HIS A 63 9.58 -11.36 15.54
C HIS A 63 10.11 -11.01 16.95
N LEU A 64 9.82 -9.81 17.45
CA LEU A 64 10.16 -9.41 18.83
C LEU A 64 9.11 -9.83 19.87
N SER A 65 7.89 -10.17 19.46
CA SER A 65 6.75 -10.26 20.37
C SER A 65 6.19 -11.68 20.55
N CYS A 66 6.60 -12.68 19.77
CA CYS A 66 6.02 -14.03 19.83
C CYS A 66 7.06 -15.17 19.68
N PRO A 67 7.21 -16.07 20.68
CA PRO A 67 7.92 -17.32 20.49
C PRO A 67 7.01 -18.39 19.84
N ARG A 68 7.39 -18.83 18.64
CA ARG A 68 7.10 -20.14 18.02
C ARG A 68 5.70 -20.52 17.49
N ALA A 69 4.60 -19.80 17.76
CA ALA A 69 3.27 -20.20 17.25
C ALA A 69 2.81 -19.55 15.92
N SER A 70 3.52 -18.54 15.41
CA SER A 70 2.99 -17.62 14.37
C SER A 70 3.48 -17.87 12.94
N LEU A 71 4.43 -18.78 12.70
CA LEU A 71 4.98 -19.03 11.36
C LEU A 71 3.91 -19.48 10.34
N LEU A 72 2.89 -20.22 10.77
CA LEU A 72 1.79 -20.67 9.89
C LEU A 72 0.86 -19.53 9.49
N LEU A 73 0.55 -18.59 10.40
CA LEU A 73 -0.29 -17.43 10.08
C LEU A 73 0.47 -16.38 9.24
N CYS A 74 1.78 -16.26 9.46
CA CYS A 74 2.68 -15.44 8.63
C CYS A 74 2.70 -15.96 7.18
N SER A 75 2.74 -17.29 6.98
CA SER A 75 2.72 -17.89 5.63
C SER A 75 1.37 -17.73 4.92
N SER A 76 0.24 -17.79 5.64
CA SER A 76 -1.10 -17.59 5.04
C SER A 76 -1.38 -16.14 4.65
N ARG A 77 -0.90 -15.14 5.41
CA ARG A 77 -1.04 -13.71 5.06
C ARG A 77 -0.07 -13.28 3.96
N ALA A 78 1.14 -13.85 3.91
CA ALA A 78 2.09 -13.62 2.82
C ALA A 78 1.51 -14.06 1.47
N ARG A 79 0.85 -15.23 1.41
CA ARG A 79 0.16 -15.71 0.20
C ARG A 79 -0.96 -14.78 -0.24
N GLN A 80 -1.76 -14.25 0.68
CA GLN A 80 -2.83 -13.29 0.33
C GLN A 80 -2.29 -12.02 -0.32
N ILE A 81 -1.10 -11.52 0.07
CA ILE A 81 -0.50 -10.33 -0.55
C ILE A 81 -0.02 -10.60 -1.97
N THR A 82 0.58 -11.77 -2.21
CA THR A 82 0.99 -12.19 -3.56
C THR A 82 -0.20 -12.50 -4.45
N ASP A 83 -1.27 -13.12 -3.92
CA ASP A 83 -2.52 -13.36 -4.65
C ASP A 83 -3.23 -12.04 -5.00
N PHE A 84 -3.28 -11.07 -4.08
CA PHE A 84 -3.86 -9.75 -4.36
C PHE A 84 -3.07 -8.99 -5.43
N ALA A 85 -1.75 -9.16 -5.48
CA ALA A 85 -0.91 -8.62 -6.54
C ALA A 85 -1.16 -9.29 -7.90
N SER A 86 -1.51 -10.58 -7.93
CA SER A 86 -1.86 -11.31 -9.16
C SER A 86 -3.28 -11.02 -9.69
N VAL A 87 -4.17 -10.51 -8.83
CA VAL A 87 -5.58 -10.18 -9.21
C VAL A 87 -5.75 -8.69 -9.53
N CYS A 88 -4.87 -7.81 -9.03
CA CYS A 88 -4.98 -6.36 -9.19
C CYS A 88 -4.02 -5.73 -10.23
N PHE A 89 -3.14 -6.52 -10.85
CA PHE A 89 -2.22 -6.11 -11.92
C PHE A 89 -2.28 -7.07 -13.09
#